data_AF-A0A7J2LTJ1-F1
#
_entry.id   AF-A0A7J2LTJ1-F1
#
_cell.length_a   1.000
_cell.length_b   1.000
_cell.length_c   1.000
_cell.angle_alpha   90.00
_cell.angle_beta   90.00
_cell.angle_gamma   90.00
#
_symmetry.space_group_name_H-M   'P 1'
#
loop_
_entity.id
_entity.type
_entity.pdbx_description
1 polymer ?
#
loop_
_entity_poly.entity_id
_entity_poly.type
_entity_poly.pdbx_seq_one_letter_code
_entity_poly.pdbx_strand_id
1 'polypeptide(L)' 'MGRSKEIMEIKLRRRIANNQITRYLTELVKYGFIEKRENLYYIPDPLLRETIMKEY' A
#
# COMPACT_ATOMS: atom_id res chain seq x y z
N MET A 1 -2.93 -5.08 13.43
CA MET A 1 -3.46 -4.97 12.04
C MET A 1 -4.66 -3.99 11.94
N GLY A 2 -4.75 -2.96 12.80
CA GLY A 2 -5.92 -2.04 12.87
C GLY A 2 -5.67 -0.64 12.30
N ARG A 3 -4.57 0.03 12.69
CA ARG A 3 -4.30 1.44 12.36
C ARG A 3 -4.20 1.74 10.86
N SER A 4 -3.50 0.90 10.09
CA SER A 4 -3.28 1.15 8.66
C SER A 4 -4.57 1.09 7.84
N LYS A 5 -5.54 0.29 8.29
CA LYS A 5 -6.83 0.16 7.64
C LYS A 5 -7.70 1.39 7.87
N GLU A 6 -7.82 1.83 9.13
CA GLU A 6 -8.62 3.00 9.50
C GLU A 6 -8.13 4.26 8.76
N ILE A 7 -6.82 4.47 8.66
CA ILE A 7 -6.25 5.62 7.94
C ILE A 7 -6.64 5.58 6.45
N MET A 8 -6.61 4.38 5.85
CA MET A 8 -6.96 4.18 4.45
C MET A 8 -8.46 4.42 4.19
N GLU A 9 -9.33 3.94 5.10
CA GLU A 9 -10.79 4.15 5.04
C GLU A 9 -11.16 5.63 5.23
N ILE A 10 -10.49 6.34 6.13
CA ILE A 10 -10.67 7.78 6.36
C ILE A 10 -10.25 8.59 5.14
N LYS A 11 -9.09 8.29 4.54
CA LYS A 11 -8.57 9.02 3.36
C LYS A 11 -9.39 8.76 2.10
N LEU A 12 -9.85 7.54 1.88
CA LEU A 12 -10.64 7.18 0.69
C LEU A 12 -12.15 7.43 0.84
N ARG A 13 -12.61 7.84 2.03
CA ARG A 13 -14.04 7.99 2.40
C ARG A 13 -14.89 6.77 2.01
N ARG A 14 -14.29 5.58 2.02
CA ARG A 14 -14.92 4.32 1.63
C ARG A 14 -14.48 3.22 2.57
N ARG A 15 -15.41 2.35 2.96
CA ARG A 15 -15.09 1.13 3.70
C ARG A 15 -14.30 0.20 2.79
N ILE A 16 -13.12 -0.21 3.23
CA ILE A 16 -12.28 -1.15 2.49
C ILE A 16 -12.35 -2.48 3.23
N ALA A 17 -12.89 -3.51 2.57
CA ALA A 17 -12.88 -4.85 3.12
C ALA A 17 -11.42 -5.34 3.24
N ASN A 18 -11.09 -6.08 4.31
CA ASN A 18 -9.73 -6.62 4.51
C ASN A 18 -9.25 -7.41 3.29
N ASN A 19 -10.16 -8.18 2.67
CA ASN A 19 -9.89 -8.98 1.49
C ASN A 19 -9.50 -8.11 0.28
N GLN A 20 -10.03 -6.88 0.17
CA GLN A 20 -9.66 -5.95 -0.89
C GLN A 20 -8.26 -5.37 -0.64
N ILE A 21 -7.91 -5.04 0.60
CA ILE A 21 -6.55 -4.56 0.94
C ILE A 21 -5.52 -5.63 0.59
N THR A 22 -5.76 -6.87 0.99
CA THR A 22 -4.88 -7.99 0.64
C THR A 22 -4.77 -8.13 -0.88
N ARG A 23 -5.87 -8.03 -1.62
CA ARG A 23 -5.85 -8.11 -3.09
C ARG A 23 -5.01 -6.99 -3.71
N TYR A 24 -5.21 -5.75 -3.30
CA TYR A 24 -4.42 -4.62 -3.80
C TYR A 24 -2.94 -4.77 -3.47
N LEU A 25 -2.59 -5.17 -2.25
CA LEU A 25 -1.19 -5.43 -1.88
C LEU A 25 -0.58 -6.55 -2.73
N THR A 26 -1.32 -7.64 -2.95
CA THR A 26 -0.89 -8.73 -3.82
C THR A 26 -0.68 -8.27 -5.26
N GLU A 27 -1.60 -7.45 -5.80
CA GLU A 27 -1.45 -6.88 -7.14
C GLU A 27 -0.24 -5.96 -7.23
N LEU A 28 -0.04 -5.06 -6.25
CA LEU A 28 1.12 -4.17 -6.21
C LEU A 28 2.45 -4.95 -6.14
N VAL A 29 2.48 -6.07 -5.41
CA VAL A 29 3.65 -6.96 -5.41
C VAL A 29 3.82 -7.64 -6.76
N LYS A 30 2.73 -8.17 -7.34
CA LYS A 30 2.75 -8.86 -8.63
C LYS A 30 3.24 -7.99 -9.78
N TYR A 31 2.85 -6.71 -9.78
CA TYR A 31 3.30 -5.74 -10.78
C TYR A 31 4.70 -5.17 -10.50
N GLY A 32 5.31 -5.49 -9.36
CA GLY A 32 6.65 -5.00 -8.99
C GLY A 32 6.67 -3.56 -8.47
N PHE A 33 5.51 -2.96 -8.17
CA PHE A 33 5.44 -1.63 -7.56
C PHE A 33 5.90 -1.65 -6.09
N ILE A 34 5.69 -2.77 -5.39
CA ILE A 34 6.16 -2.96 -4.02
C ILE A 34 6.81 -4.34 -3.85
N GLU A 35 7.82 -4.43 -3.01
CA GLU A 35 8.47 -5.67 -2.59
C GLU A 35 8.12 -5.95 -1.12
N LYS A 36 7.86 -7.22 -0.80
CA LYS A 36 7.68 -7.65 0.59
C LYS A 36 9.00 -8.20 1.14
N ARG A 37 9.62 -7.50 2.09
CA ARG A 37 10.84 -7.96 2.80
C ARG A 37 10.58 -7.97 4.30
N GLU A 38 10.91 -9.07 4.98
CA GLU A 38 10.85 -9.19 6.45
C GLU A 38 9.53 -8.71 7.07
N ASN A 39 8.41 -9.03 6.40
CA ASN A 39 7.04 -8.65 6.81
C ASN A 39 6.66 -7.16 6.62
N LEU A 40 7.50 -6.38 5.94
CA LEU A 40 7.26 -5.00 5.55
C LEU A 40 7.17 -4.87 4.02
N TYR A 41 6.45 -3.84 3.56
CA TYR A 41 6.33 -3.51 2.14
C TYR A 41 7.23 -2.32 1.82
N TYR A 42 8.03 -2.45 0.78
CA TYR A 42 8.98 -1.45 0.30
C TYR A 42 8.67 -1.10 -1.15
N ILE A 43 8.88 0.15 -1.53
CA ILE A 43 8.84 0.54 -2.95
C ILE A 43 10.28 0.40 -3.46
N PRO A 44 10.57 -0.57 -4.35
CA PRO A 44 11.94 -0.81 -4.82
C PRO A 44 12.42 0.29 -5.78
N ASP A 45 11.50 0.92 -6.50
CA ASP A 45 11.81 1.98 -7.46
C ASP A 45 12.00 3.34 -6.75
N PRO A 46 13.19 3.97 -6.86
CA PRO A 46 13.47 5.22 -6.16
C PRO A 46 12.66 6.40 -6.70
N LEU A 47 12.35 6.43 -8.00
CA LEU A 47 11.58 7.50 -8.62
C LEU A 47 10.11 7.46 -8.15
N LEU A 48 9.52 6.27 -8.12
CA LEU A 48 8.17 6.01 -7.61
C LEU A 48 8.09 6.34 -6.12
N ARG A 49 9.11 5.95 -5.34
CA ARG A 49 9.20 6.30 -3.92
C ARG A 49 9.22 7.81 -3.72
N GLU A 50 10.07 8.54 -4.43
CA GLU A 50 10.13 10.00 -4.33
C GLU A 50 8.82 10.66 -4.75
N THR A 51 8.20 10.17 -5.83
CA THR A 51 6.92 10.69 -6.33
C THR A 51 5.80 10.51 -5.31
N ILE A 52 5.66 9.31 -4.74
CA ILE A 52 4.64 9.04 -3.71
C ILE A 52 4.93 9.83 -2.43
N MET A 53 6.20 10.00 -2.04
CA MET A 53 6.57 10.77 -0.86
C MET A 53 6.39 12.29 -1.03
N LYS A 54 6.43 12.81 -2.26
CA LYS A 54 6.15 14.23 -2.55
C LYS A 54 4.66 14.57 -2.54
N GLU A 55 3.81 13.63 -2.94
CA GLU A 55 2.35 13.81 -3.03
C GLU A 55 1.61 13.64 -1.69
N TYR A 56 2.30 13.23 -0.62
CA TYR A 56 1.70 12.89 0.69
C TYR A 56 2.25 13.75 1.83
#